data_AF-A0A4V1XYT5-F1
#
_entry.id   AF-A0A4V1XYT5-F1
#
_cell.length_a   1.000
_cell.length_b   1.000
_cell.length_c   1.000
_cell.angle_alpha   90.00
_cell.angle_beta   90.00
_cell.angle_gamma   90.00
#
_symmetry.space_group_name_H-M   'P 1'
#
loop_
_entity.id
_entity.type
_entity.pdbx_description
1 polymer ?
#
loop_
_entity_poly.entity_id
_entity_poly.type
_entity_poly.pdbx_seq_one_letter_code
_entity_poly.pdbx_strand_id
1 'polypeptide(L)'
;MDGKWLARQLRETGRDNNPDSPSVCEMLALLMNRAEVFAARRPDVVSPAIVMPRRGLRHDESTSFLRAVAAGIALVDEAGYVTLPTVRQKAPIGRYALFSKSGTGVSVNLEYVIQIGATAELILDHGWPSQQAGFEMGEFDAVTYDPAGRVVLAMEAKARTVGSDSLEKLVRAWMRFAADPAADTNNNAGRKWRELTRLCRDRPVVVWLVADGARWILTAHAGGDGRPVLSPGGSPDRPTLTNTPPALKASAYDAALHRPTSFAGQGGC
;
A
#
# COMPACT_ATOMS: atom_id res chain seq x y z
N MET A 1 16.47 -9.27 4.18
CA MET A 1 15.60 -9.03 5.35
C MET A 1 15.56 -10.32 6.15
N ASP A 2 15.80 -10.27 7.46
CA ASP A 2 15.92 -11.46 8.30
C ASP A 2 14.87 -11.47 9.43
N GLY A 3 14.88 -12.55 10.23
CA GLY A 3 13.96 -12.70 11.36
C GLY A 3 14.18 -11.67 12.46
N LYS A 4 15.40 -11.13 12.59
CA LYS A 4 15.73 -10.10 13.59
C LYS A 4 15.07 -8.77 13.26
N TRP A 5 15.06 -8.38 11.98
CA TRP A 5 14.35 -7.19 11.51
C TRP A 5 12.85 -7.28 11.83
N LEU A 6 12.19 -8.38 11.46
CA LEU A 6 10.76 -8.54 11.71
C LEU A 6 10.45 -8.52 13.21
N ALA A 7 11.24 -9.25 14.02
CA ALA A 7 11.06 -9.24 15.47
C ALA A 7 11.24 -7.84 16.08
N ARG A 8 12.14 -7.02 15.54
CA ARG A 8 12.32 -5.62 15.96
C ARG A 8 11.10 -4.78 15.61
N GLN A 9 10.63 -4.83 14.37
CA GLN A 9 9.45 -4.08 13.92
C GLN A 9 8.20 -4.43 14.73
N LEU A 10 8.01 -5.71 15.06
CA LEU A 10 6.91 -6.16 15.91
C LEU A 10 6.96 -5.61 17.33
N ARG A 11 8.17 -5.36 17.88
CA ARG A 11 8.34 -4.71 19.19
C ARG A 11 8.15 -3.19 19.13
N GLU A 12 8.60 -2.58 18.05
CA GLU A 12 8.55 -1.11 17.85
C GLU A 12 7.16 -0.62 17.43
N THR A 13 6.33 -1.50 16.87
CA THR A 13 4.95 -1.14 16.49
C THR A 13 4.14 -0.80 17.73
N GLY A 14 3.91 0.50 17.93
CA GLY A 14 3.05 1.02 18.99
C GLY A 14 1.60 0.63 18.75
N ARG A 15 0.89 0.27 19.81
CA ARG A 15 -0.56 0.06 19.78
C ARG A 15 -1.23 1.28 20.38
N ASP A 16 -1.47 2.32 19.59
CA ASP A 16 -2.36 3.39 20.02
C ASP A 16 -3.82 2.95 19.80
N ASN A 17 -4.29 2.11 20.72
CA ASN A 17 -5.63 1.55 20.71
C ASN A 17 -6.57 2.41 21.55
N ASN A 18 -6.61 3.73 21.34
CA ASN A 18 -7.57 4.57 22.03
C ASN A 18 -8.92 4.63 21.28
N PRO A 19 -9.92 3.79 21.64
CA PRO A 19 -11.23 3.83 21.00
C PRO A 19 -11.98 5.14 21.29
N ASP A 20 -11.59 5.85 22.35
CA ASP A 20 -12.21 7.11 22.77
C ASP A 20 -11.47 8.32 22.20
N SER A 21 -10.54 8.10 21.24
CA SER A 21 -9.85 9.20 20.60
C SER A 21 -10.84 10.07 19.80
N PRO A 22 -10.63 11.41 19.75
CA PRO A 22 -11.52 12.31 19.02
C PRO A 22 -11.76 11.90 17.56
N SER A 23 -10.74 11.40 16.88
CA SER A 23 -10.87 10.96 15.48
C SER A 23 -11.73 9.71 15.31
N VAL A 24 -11.73 8.78 16.27
CA VAL A 24 -12.63 7.63 16.24
C VAL A 24 -14.08 8.08 16.43
N CYS A 25 -14.33 8.98 17.37
CA CYS A 25 -15.67 9.56 17.58
C CYS A 25 -16.18 10.31 16.32
N GLU A 26 -15.32 11.13 15.71
CA GLU A 26 -15.64 11.85 14.48
C GLU A 26 -15.91 10.90 13.30
N MET A 27 -15.08 9.87 13.15
CA MET A 27 -15.26 8.84 12.12
C MET A 27 -16.56 8.08 12.33
N LEU A 28 -16.90 7.70 13.57
CA LEU A 28 -18.17 7.07 13.89
C LEU A 28 -19.36 7.97 13.54
N ALA A 29 -19.29 9.26 13.86
CA ALA A 29 -20.34 10.22 13.50
C ALA A 29 -20.54 10.32 11.99
N LEU A 30 -19.44 10.41 11.22
CA LEU A 30 -19.47 10.39 9.75
C LEU A 30 -20.10 9.10 9.22
N LEU A 31 -19.68 7.94 9.73
CA LEU A 31 -20.17 6.65 9.28
C LEU A 31 -21.66 6.47 9.63
N MET A 32 -22.10 6.89 10.82
CA MET A 32 -23.49 6.79 11.26
C MET A 32 -24.39 7.65 10.36
N ASN A 33 -24.00 8.90 10.10
CA ASN A 33 -24.75 9.77 9.20
C ASN A 33 -24.88 9.16 7.80
N ARG A 34 -23.81 8.54 7.29
CA ARG A 34 -23.86 7.89 5.97
C ARG A 34 -24.62 6.57 5.96
N ALA A 35 -24.59 5.81 7.06
CA ALA A 35 -25.38 4.58 7.21
C ALA A 35 -26.89 4.85 7.22
N GLU A 36 -27.33 5.99 7.79
CA GLU A 36 -28.72 6.45 7.71
C GLU A 36 -29.17 6.66 6.27
N VAL A 37 -28.37 7.40 5.49
CA VAL A 37 -28.68 7.65 4.07
C VAL A 37 -28.64 6.36 3.25
N PHE A 38 -27.65 5.50 3.51
CA PHE A 38 -27.53 4.21 2.85
C PHE A 38 -28.75 3.32 3.09
N ALA A 39 -29.19 3.19 4.36
CA ALA A 39 -30.36 2.40 4.72
C ALA A 39 -31.65 2.97 4.09
N ALA A 40 -31.81 4.30 4.07
CA ALA A 40 -32.96 4.95 3.43
C ALA A 40 -33.05 4.67 1.92
N ARG A 41 -31.92 4.42 1.25
CA ARG A 41 -31.85 4.13 -0.20
C ARG A 41 -31.91 2.64 -0.54
N ARG A 42 -31.78 1.76 0.45
CA ARG A 42 -31.68 0.32 0.28
C ARG A 42 -32.85 -0.36 0.98
N PRO A 43 -33.94 -0.70 0.25
CA PRO A 43 -35.11 -1.35 0.84
C PRO A 43 -34.80 -2.66 1.57
N ASP A 44 -33.68 -3.30 1.25
CA ASP A 44 -33.22 -4.53 1.89
C ASP A 44 -32.49 -4.31 3.23
N VAL A 45 -32.18 -3.07 3.61
CA VAL A 45 -31.51 -2.70 4.86
C VAL A 45 -32.56 -2.19 5.85
N VAL A 46 -32.78 -2.96 6.93
CA VAL A 46 -33.88 -2.71 7.88
C VAL A 46 -33.54 -1.64 8.91
N SER A 47 -32.27 -1.49 9.26
CA SER A 47 -31.79 -0.55 10.28
C SER A 47 -30.51 0.14 9.81
N PRO A 48 -30.33 1.44 10.08
CA PRO A 48 -29.08 2.14 9.84
C PRO A 48 -28.00 1.83 10.88
N ALA A 49 -28.30 1.01 11.90
CA ALA A 49 -27.35 0.67 12.94
C ALA A 49 -26.09 0.01 12.36
N ILE A 50 -24.93 0.58 12.69
CA ILE A 50 -23.65 0.04 12.26
C ILE A 50 -23.32 -1.21 13.07
N VAL A 51 -23.12 -2.32 12.37
CA VAL A 51 -22.53 -3.54 12.91
C VAL A 51 -21.03 -3.35 12.95
N MET A 52 -20.54 -2.88 14.09
CA MET A 52 -19.11 -2.60 14.27
C MET A 52 -18.28 -3.89 14.11
N PRO A 53 -17.19 -3.85 13.32
CA PRO A 53 -16.25 -4.96 13.25
C PRO A 53 -15.68 -5.27 14.63
N ARG A 54 -15.42 -6.55 14.93
CA ARG A 54 -14.95 -6.99 16.25
C ARG A 54 -13.71 -6.25 16.77
N ARG A 55 -12.83 -5.76 15.88
CA ARG A 55 -11.63 -5.02 16.31
C ARG A 55 -11.90 -3.54 16.61
N GLY A 56 -13.05 -3.01 16.19
CA GLY A 56 -13.37 -1.59 16.21
C GLY A 56 -12.64 -0.80 15.13
N LEU A 57 -12.83 0.53 15.18
CA LEU A 57 -12.02 1.51 14.47
C LEU A 57 -10.78 1.83 15.28
N ARG A 58 -9.70 2.22 14.60
CA ARG A 58 -8.45 2.66 15.24
C ARG A 58 -8.21 4.14 15.00
N HIS A 59 -7.46 4.74 15.92
CA HIS A 59 -7.17 6.16 15.90
C HIS A 59 -6.50 6.58 14.59
N ASP A 60 -5.44 5.89 14.20
CA ASP A 60 -4.63 6.23 13.03
C ASP A 60 -5.42 6.06 11.72
N GLU A 61 -6.16 4.96 11.57
CA GLU A 61 -7.02 4.70 10.42
C GLU A 61 -8.14 5.73 10.29
N SER A 62 -8.76 6.09 11.42
CA SER A 62 -9.82 7.10 11.46
C SER A 62 -9.26 8.47 11.07
N THR A 63 -8.12 8.85 11.65
CA THR A 63 -7.42 10.10 11.34
C THR A 63 -7.07 10.17 9.85
N SER A 64 -6.41 9.15 9.30
CA SER A 64 -5.98 9.17 7.90
C SER A 64 -7.15 9.14 6.92
N PHE A 65 -8.23 8.40 7.21
CA PHE A 65 -9.43 8.41 6.38
C PHE A 65 -10.18 9.75 6.43
N LEU A 66 -10.36 10.34 7.61
CA LEU A 66 -10.99 11.66 7.76
C LEU A 66 -10.19 12.74 7.01
N ARG A 67 -8.85 12.69 7.09
CA ARG A 67 -7.98 13.56 6.29
C ARG A 67 -8.16 13.36 4.78
N ALA A 68 -8.32 12.11 4.33
CA ALA A 68 -8.61 11.82 2.92
C ALA A 68 -9.90 12.47 2.45
N VAL A 69 -10.96 12.43 3.27
CA VAL A 69 -12.26 13.07 2.99
C VAL A 69 -12.12 14.59 3.00
N ALA A 70 -11.49 15.16 4.04
CA ALA A 70 -11.32 16.60 4.19
C ALA A 70 -10.50 17.22 3.04
N ALA A 71 -9.50 16.49 2.53
CA ALA A 71 -8.69 16.92 1.39
C ALA A 71 -9.34 16.67 0.02
N GLY A 72 -10.55 16.10 -0.04
CA GLY A 72 -11.24 15.74 -1.29
C GLY A 72 -10.55 14.62 -2.08
N ILE A 73 -9.63 13.88 -1.44
CA ILE A 73 -9.00 12.69 -2.03
C ILE A 73 -10.01 11.54 -2.09
N ALA A 74 -10.86 11.42 -1.06
CA ALA A 74 -11.93 10.44 -1.00
C ALA A 74 -13.29 11.14 -0.91
N LEU A 75 -14.25 10.67 -1.70
CA LEU A 75 -15.64 11.14 -1.68
C LEU A 75 -16.57 9.97 -1.35
N VAL A 76 -17.29 10.05 -0.23
CA VAL A 76 -18.29 9.07 0.16
C VAL A 76 -19.66 9.52 -0.33
N ASP A 77 -20.25 8.76 -1.24
CA ASP A 77 -21.58 9.02 -1.78
C ASP A 77 -22.70 8.52 -0.87
N GLU A 78 -23.91 8.95 -1.17
CA GLU A 78 -25.13 8.62 -0.43
C GLU A 78 -25.54 7.14 -0.56
N ALA A 79 -25.00 6.44 -1.56
CA ALA A 79 -25.23 5.00 -1.74
C ALA A 79 -24.19 4.15 -1.00
N GLY A 80 -23.34 4.77 -0.18
CA GLY A 80 -22.36 4.08 0.64
C GLY A 80 -21.13 3.61 -0.14
N TYR A 81 -20.88 4.19 -1.31
CA TYR A 81 -19.64 3.98 -2.05
C TYR A 81 -18.65 5.10 -1.77
N VAL A 82 -17.38 4.77 -1.84
CA VAL A 82 -16.30 5.75 -1.85
C VAL A 82 -15.63 5.76 -3.23
N THR A 83 -15.33 6.96 -3.71
CA THR A 83 -14.56 7.19 -4.93
C THR A 83 -13.33 8.03 -4.61
N LEU A 84 -12.27 7.87 -5.40
CA LEU A 84 -11.04 8.64 -5.27
C LEU A 84 -10.81 9.40 -6.58
N PRO A 85 -11.39 10.59 -6.78
CA PRO A 85 -11.39 11.27 -8.08
C PRO A 85 -10.03 11.87 -8.45
N THR A 86 -9.17 12.11 -7.47
CA THR A 86 -7.87 12.77 -7.69
C THR A 86 -6.75 11.79 -7.98
N VAL A 87 -6.93 10.50 -7.70
CA VAL A 87 -5.94 9.45 -7.93
C VAL A 87 -6.15 8.77 -9.27
N ARG A 88 -5.10 8.10 -9.78
CA ARG A 88 -5.21 7.26 -10.97
C ARG A 88 -6.11 6.05 -10.66
N GLN A 89 -7.16 5.91 -11.46
CA GLN A 89 -8.15 4.85 -11.31
C GLN A 89 -7.88 3.69 -12.25
N LYS A 90 -8.23 2.48 -11.82
CA LYS A 90 -8.41 1.33 -12.71
C LYS A 90 -9.61 1.58 -13.64
N ALA A 91 -9.60 0.96 -14.83
CA ALA A 91 -10.76 0.93 -15.72
C ALA A 91 -11.53 -0.38 -15.54
N PRO A 92 -12.87 -0.36 -15.34
CA PRO A 92 -13.73 0.83 -15.22
C PRO A 92 -13.50 1.60 -13.91
N ILE A 93 -13.90 2.88 -13.87
CA ILE A 93 -13.76 3.77 -12.71
C ILE A 93 -14.20 3.06 -11.43
N GLY A 94 -13.29 2.97 -10.47
CA GLY A 94 -13.53 2.29 -9.20
C GLY A 94 -14.56 3.02 -8.34
N ARG A 95 -15.61 2.30 -7.95
CA ARG A 95 -16.54 2.68 -6.87
C ARG A 95 -16.49 1.59 -5.82
N TYR A 96 -15.97 1.92 -4.64
CA TYR A 96 -15.66 0.94 -3.61
C TYR A 96 -16.76 0.92 -2.56
N ALA A 97 -17.38 -0.24 -2.32
CA ALA A 97 -18.47 -0.35 -1.36
C ALA A 97 -17.93 -0.19 0.07
N LEU A 98 -18.07 1.01 0.64
CA LEU A 98 -17.71 1.28 2.03
C LEU A 98 -18.74 0.65 2.97
N PHE A 99 -20.01 0.64 2.58
CA PHE A 99 -21.09 -0.03 3.30
C PHE A 99 -21.61 -1.26 2.58
N SER A 100 -22.00 -2.25 3.36
CA SER A 100 -22.80 -3.38 2.86
C SER A 100 -23.82 -3.82 3.91
N LYS A 101 -24.89 -4.48 3.48
CA LYS A 101 -25.90 -5.04 4.38
C LYS A 101 -25.28 -6.12 5.27
N SER A 102 -25.56 -6.08 6.58
CA SER A 102 -25.17 -7.13 7.52
C SER A 102 -26.31 -7.43 8.50
N GLY A 103 -26.94 -8.58 8.32
CA GLY A 103 -28.16 -8.92 9.08
C GLY A 103 -29.24 -7.86 8.87
N THR A 104 -29.68 -7.24 9.96
CA THR A 104 -30.63 -6.13 9.94
C THR A 104 -29.97 -4.75 9.82
N GLY A 105 -28.65 -4.65 9.94
CA GLY A 105 -27.91 -3.38 9.98
C GLY A 105 -26.96 -3.16 8.80
N VAL A 106 -26.02 -2.24 9.00
CA VAL A 106 -25.01 -1.82 8.03
C VAL A 106 -23.63 -2.24 8.51
N SER A 107 -22.85 -2.92 7.68
CA SER A 107 -21.43 -3.19 7.95
C SER A 107 -20.54 -2.21 7.21
N VAL A 108 -19.40 -1.88 7.82
CA VAL A 108 -18.36 -1.03 7.24
C VAL A 108 -17.21 -1.90 6.73
N ASN A 109 -16.79 -1.67 5.49
CA ASN A 109 -15.60 -2.29 4.96
C ASN A 109 -14.34 -1.57 5.46
N LEU A 110 -13.77 -2.08 6.55
CA LEU A 110 -12.54 -1.50 7.14
C LEU A 110 -11.34 -1.57 6.22
N GLU A 111 -11.27 -2.56 5.33
CA GLU A 111 -10.17 -2.66 4.37
C GLU A 111 -10.06 -1.38 3.55
N TYR A 112 -11.20 -0.88 3.04
CA TYR A 112 -11.23 0.39 2.31
C TYR A 112 -10.91 1.60 3.17
N VAL A 113 -11.32 1.63 4.45
CA VAL A 113 -10.94 2.71 5.36
C VAL A 113 -9.41 2.80 5.48
N ILE A 114 -8.74 1.67 5.69
CA ILE A 114 -7.29 1.61 5.87
C ILE A 114 -6.56 1.93 4.57
N GLN A 115 -6.93 1.30 3.46
CA GLN A 115 -6.27 1.50 2.16
C GLN A 115 -6.37 2.94 1.68
N ILE A 116 -7.54 3.56 1.84
CA ILE A 116 -7.78 4.95 1.44
C ILE A 116 -7.01 5.91 2.36
N GLY A 117 -7.04 5.67 3.68
CA GLY A 117 -6.25 6.43 4.64
C GLY A 117 -4.75 6.37 4.31
N ALA A 118 -4.21 5.18 4.07
CA ALA A 118 -2.81 4.99 3.68
C ALA A 118 -2.49 5.68 2.34
N THR A 119 -3.40 5.63 1.36
CA THR A 119 -3.21 6.35 0.09
C THR A 119 -3.18 7.86 0.29
N ALA A 120 -4.00 8.39 1.20
CA ALA A 120 -3.97 9.80 1.56
C ALA A 120 -2.68 10.19 2.29
N GLU A 121 -2.14 9.34 3.18
CA GLU A 121 -0.83 9.54 3.81
C GLU A 121 0.28 9.69 2.73
N LEU A 122 0.29 8.86 1.66
CA LEU A 122 1.25 9.04 0.55
C LEU A 122 1.19 10.45 -0.07
N ILE A 123 -0.02 10.96 -0.25
CA ILE A 123 -0.24 12.25 -0.92
C ILE A 123 0.08 13.42 0.01
N LEU A 124 -0.48 13.37 1.22
CA LEU A 124 -0.47 14.48 2.17
C LEU A 124 0.85 14.57 2.94
N ASP A 125 1.44 13.43 3.31
CA ASP A 125 2.59 13.35 4.20
C ASP A 125 3.89 13.05 3.44
N HIS A 126 3.82 12.24 2.38
CA HIS A 126 4.99 11.79 1.62
C HIS A 126 5.19 12.54 0.29
N GLY A 127 4.37 13.55 0.02
CA GLY A 127 4.54 14.48 -1.11
C GLY A 127 4.28 13.90 -2.49
N TRP A 128 3.54 12.79 -2.58
CA TRP A 128 3.14 12.22 -3.87
C TRP A 128 2.01 13.03 -4.50
N PRO A 129 2.12 13.48 -5.76
CA PRO A 129 0.98 14.02 -6.49
C PRO A 129 -0.11 12.98 -6.59
N SER A 130 -1.35 13.37 -6.35
CA SER A 130 -2.50 12.47 -6.42
C SER A 130 -2.59 11.78 -7.79
N GLN A 131 -2.30 12.49 -8.89
CA GLN A 131 -2.30 11.92 -10.25
C GLN A 131 -1.20 10.88 -10.49
N GLN A 132 -0.18 10.83 -9.63
CA GLN A 132 0.89 9.83 -9.63
C GLN A 132 0.64 8.71 -8.63
N ALA A 133 -0.40 8.78 -7.80
CA ALA A 133 -0.85 7.68 -6.97
C ALA A 133 -1.92 6.89 -7.73
N GLY A 134 -1.86 5.56 -7.68
CA GLY A 134 -2.90 4.66 -8.19
C GLY A 134 -3.48 3.81 -7.07
N PHE A 135 -4.81 3.67 -7.05
CA PHE A 135 -5.54 2.90 -6.05
C PHE A 135 -6.10 1.61 -6.66
N GLU A 136 -5.96 0.49 -5.96
CA GLU A 136 -6.24 -0.88 -6.45
C GLU A 136 -5.62 -1.19 -7.82
N MET A 137 -4.35 -0.81 -8.01
CA MET A 137 -3.63 -1.02 -9.26
C MET A 137 -2.72 -2.25 -9.18
N GLY A 138 -3.16 -3.34 -9.82
CA GLY A 138 -2.41 -4.61 -9.86
C GLY A 138 -2.71 -5.49 -8.65
N GLU A 139 -1.66 -6.07 -8.05
CA GLU A 139 -1.79 -6.97 -6.87
C GLU A 139 -1.65 -6.23 -5.52
N PHE A 140 -1.37 -4.93 -5.55
CA PHE A 140 -1.17 -4.07 -4.39
C PHE A 140 -2.33 -3.08 -4.22
N ASP A 141 -2.59 -2.71 -2.97
CA ASP A 141 -3.70 -1.82 -2.61
C ASP A 141 -3.51 -0.39 -3.16
N ALA A 142 -2.26 0.09 -3.21
CA ALA A 142 -1.92 1.29 -3.96
C ALA A 142 -0.50 1.21 -4.54
N VAL A 143 -0.23 2.05 -5.52
CA VAL A 143 1.11 2.22 -6.11
C VAL A 143 1.37 3.69 -6.39
N THR A 144 2.63 4.08 -6.52
CA THR A 144 2.99 5.39 -7.05
C THR A 144 3.90 5.28 -8.27
N TYR A 145 3.75 6.25 -9.17
CA TYR A 145 4.44 6.30 -10.45
C TYR A 145 5.44 7.45 -10.49
N ASP A 146 6.59 7.21 -11.09
CA ASP A 146 7.50 8.29 -11.47
C ASP A 146 6.96 9.08 -12.69
N PRO A 147 7.59 10.20 -13.09
CA PRO A 147 7.17 10.97 -14.27
C PRO A 147 7.17 10.17 -15.58
N ALA A 148 7.89 9.05 -15.66
CA ALA A 148 7.90 8.16 -16.82
C ALA A 148 6.76 7.11 -16.77
N GLY A 149 5.85 7.21 -15.80
CA GLY A 149 4.69 6.33 -15.67
C GLY A 149 5.03 4.94 -15.13
N ARG A 150 6.20 4.76 -14.53
CA ARG A 150 6.67 3.47 -14.01
C ARG A 150 6.50 3.43 -12.50
N VAL A 151 6.08 2.28 -11.96
CA VAL A 151 5.90 2.08 -10.51
C VAL A 151 7.25 2.19 -9.79
N VAL A 152 7.29 2.99 -8.72
CA VAL A 152 8.47 3.19 -7.85
C VAL A 152 8.17 2.84 -6.40
N LEU A 153 6.90 2.88 -5.99
CA LEU A 153 6.43 2.40 -4.70
C LEU A 153 5.18 1.54 -4.89
N ALA A 154 5.11 0.44 -4.14
CA ALA A 154 3.92 -0.39 -3.99
C ALA A 154 3.52 -0.42 -2.51
N MET A 155 2.23 -0.26 -2.23
CA MET A 155 1.66 -0.19 -0.88
C MET A 155 0.73 -1.38 -0.64
N GLU A 156 0.88 -2.02 0.51
CA GLU A 156 -0.08 -3.01 1.01
C GLU A 156 -0.55 -2.61 2.40
N ALA A 157 -1.86 -2.55 2.59
CA ALA A 157 -2.50 -2.30 3.85
C ALA A 157 -3.06 -3.60 4.47
N LYS A 158 -2.99 -3.69 5.78
CA LYS A 158 -3.62 -4.76 6.58
C LYS A 158 -4.33 -4.16 7.77
N ALA A 159 -5.38 -4.84 8.21
CA ALA A 159 -6.08 -4.47 9.43
C ALA A 159 -5.22 -4.62 10.69
N ARG A 160 -4.13 -5.40 10.64
CA ARG A 160 -3.33 -5.76 11.81
C ARG A 160 -1.87 -5.97 11.48
N THR A 161 -1.04 -5.68 12.47
CA THR A 161 0.38 -6.03 12.44
C THR A 161 0.61 -7.53 12.71
N VAL A 162 -0.18 -8.12 13.62
CA VAL A 162 -0.10 -9.54 14.04
C VAL A 162 -1.46 -10.23 13.95
N GLY A 163 -1.47 -11.53 13.64
CA GLY A 163 -2.67 -12.37 13.68
C GLY A 163 -3.18 -12.77 12.29
N SER A 164 -4.48 -13.09 12.18
CA SER A 164 -5.14 -13.34 10.90
C SER A 164 -5.11 -12.07 10.03
N ASP A 165 -4.77 -12.23 8.75
CA ASP A 165 -4.66 -11.13 7.78
C ASP A 165 -3.79 -9.97 8.29
N SER A 166 -2.50 -10.27 8.50
CA SER A 166 -1.56 -9.34 9.12
C SER A 166 -0.30 -9.13 8.30
N LEU A 167 0.35 -7.98 8.54
CA LEU A 167 1.66 -7.69 7.95
C LEU A 167 2.70 -8.76 8.31
N GLU A 168 2.72 -9.24 9.55
CA GLU A 168 3.62 -10.31 9.97
C GLU A 168 3.49 -11.56 9.09
N LYS A 169 2.25 -12.02 8.84
CA LYS A 169 2.01 -13.20 8.00
C LYS A 169 2.49 -12.99 6.57
N LEU A 170 2.24 -11.81 6.00
CA LEU A 170 2.70 -11.46 4.66
C LEU A 170 4.23 -11.50 4.57
N VAL A 171 4.91 -10.79 5.49
CA VAL A 171 6.37 -10.72 5.52
C VAL A 171 6.99 -12.10 5.74
N ARG A 172 6.46 -12.91 6.66
CA ARG A 172 6.94 -14.29 6.87
C ARG A 172 6.77 -15.16 5.62
N ALA A 173 5.66 -15.01 4.90
CA ALA A 173 5.45 -15.72 3.64
C ALA A 173 6.51 -15.32 2.60
N TRP A 174 6.79 -14.03 2.44
CA TRP A 174 7.83 -13.54 1.53
C TRP A 174 9.25 -13.98 1.92
N MET A 175 9.58 -13.99 3.22
CA MET A 175 10.86 -14.53 3.69
C MET A 175 11.01 -16.02 3.32
N ARG A 176 9.93 -16.80 3.44
CA ARG A 176 9.93 -18.20 3.02
C ARG A 176 10.12 -18.33 1.50
N PHE A 177 9.43 -17.53 0.69
CA PHE A 177 9.57 -17.56 -0.78
C PHE A 177 10.98 -17.15 -1.24
N ALA A 178 11.62 -16.22 -0.52
CA ALA A 178 13.01 -15.85 -0.77
C ALA A 178 13.97 -16.99 -0.43
N ALA A 179 13.74 -17.70 0.68
CA ALA A 179 14.61 -18.79 1.14
C ALA A 179 14.43 -20.09 0.34
N ASP A 180 13.21 -20.38 -0.12
CA ASP A 180 12.86 -21.65 -0.78
C ASP A 180 12.17 -21.39 -2.14
N PRO A 181 12.87 -21.62 -3.27
CA PRO A 181 12.27 -21.52 -4.60
C PRO A 181 11.10 -22.48 -4.85
N ALA A 182 11.01 -23.59 -4.11
CA ALA A 182 9.95 -24.58 -4.25
C ALA A 182 8.71 -24.28 -3.40
N ALA A 183 8.75 -23.21 -2.59
CA ALA A 183 7.64 -22.84 -1.74
C ALA A 183 6.38 -22.52 -2.56
N ASP A 184 5.22 -23.00 -2.09
CA ASP A 184 3.94 -22.76 -2.75
C ASP A 184 3.56 -21.27 -2.75
N THR A 185 3.49 -20.70 -3.95
CA THR A 185 3.10 -19.31 -4.22
C THR A 185 1.67 -19.18 -4.76
N ASN A 186 0.87 -20.25 -4.73
CA ASN A 186 -0.52 -20.23 -5.18
C ASN A 186 -1.48 -19.67 -4.11
N ASN A 187 -1.16 -18.49 -3.60
CA ASN A 187 -1.95 -17.76 -2.60
C ASN A 187 -1.79 -16.25 -2.78
N ASN A 188 -2.49 -15.45 -1.97
CA ASN A 188 -2.46 -13.98 -2.08
C ASN A 188 -1.03 -13.42 -1.90
N ALA A 189 -0.29 -13.90 -0.91
CA ALA A 189 1.08 -13.45 -0.68
C ALA A 189 2.00 -13.79 -1.86
N GLY A 190 1.80 -14.95 -2.49
CA GLY A 190 2.55 -15.40 -3.66
C GLY A 190 2.24 -14.60 -4.93
N ARG A 191 0.97 -14.18 -5.14
CA ARG A 191 0.64 -13.26 -6.24
C ARG A 191 1.39 -11.93 -6.11
N LYS A 192 1.37 -11.32 -4.93
CA LYS A 192 2.13 -10.10 -4.62
C LYS A 192 3.64 -10.29 -4.78
N TRP A 193 4.18 -11.44 -4.37
CA TRP A 193 5.59 -11.78 -4.57
C TRP A 193 5.97 -11.83 -6.06
N ARG A 194 5.13 -12.46 -6.90
CA ARG A 194 5.32 -12.48 -8.36
C ARG A 194 5.21 -11.07 -8.96
N GLU A 195 4.29 -10.26 -8.45
CA GLU A 195 4.18 -8.87 -8.90
C GLU A 195 5.42 -8.05 -8.51
N LEU A 196 5.95 -8.20 -7.30
CA LEU A 196 7.24 -7.58 -6.94
C LEU A 196 8.36 -8.04 -7.85
N THR A 197 8.41 -9.33 -8.20
CA THR A 197 9.39 -9.89 -9.16
C THR A 197 9.33 -9.17 -10.50
N ARG A 198 8.11 -8.91 -10.99
CA ARG A 198 7.88 -8.17 -12.23
C ARG A 198 8.30 -6.71 -12.10
N LEU A 199 7.88 -6.05 -11.02
CA LEU A 199 8.11 -4.63 -10.78
C LEU A 199 9.60 -4.31 -10.56
N CYS A 200 10.34 -5.20 -9.91
CA CYS A 200 11.75 -4.96 -9.59
C CYS A 200 12.75 -5.38 -10.67
N ARG A 201 12.27 -5.86 -11.82
CA ARG A 201 13.11 -6.40 -12.91
C ARG A 201 14.15 -5.39 -13.40
N ASP A 202 13.73 -4.16 -13.61
CA ASP A 202 14.59 -3.12 -14.20
C ASP A 202 15.22 -2.19 -13.17
N ARG A 203 14.68 -2.16 -11.95
CA ARG A 203 15.11 -1.25 -10.88
C ARG A 203 14.49 -1.61 -9.54
N PRO A 204 15.05 -1.09 -8.42
CA PRO A 204 14.42 -1.24 -7.12
C PRO A 204 13.04 -0.60 -7.05
N VAL A 205 12.17 -1.17 -6.22
CA VAL A 205 10.83 -0.69 -5.89
C VAL A 205 10.69 -0.65 -4.38
N VAL A 206 10.21 0.48 -3.84
CA VAL A 206 9.88 0.57 -2.42
C VAL A 206 8.57 -0.15 -2.15
N VAL A 207 8.53 -0.92 -1.08
CA VAL A 207 7.33 -1.57 -0.59
C VAL A 207 6.97 -0.95 0.75
N TRP A 208 5.82 -0.30 0.81
CA TRP A 208 5.30 0.34 2.01
C TRP A 208 4.16 -0.50 2.58
N LEU A 209 4.38 -1.05 3.76
CA LEU A 209 3.45 -1.95 4.43
C LEU A 209 2.79 -1.21 5.59
N VAL A 210 1.47 -1.09 5.52
CA VAL A 210 0.68 -0.27 6.45
C VAL A 210 -0.28 -1.14 7.25
N ALA A 211 -0.34 -0.90 8.55
CA ALA A 211 -1.40 -1.39 9.43
C ALA A 211 -1.57 -0.45 10.61
N ASP A 212 -2.57 -0.72 11.45
CA ASP A 212 -2.75 -0.10 12.77
C ASP A 212 -1.42 0.03 13.53
N GLY A 213 -0.94 1.27 13.67
CA GLY A 213 0.31 1.64 14.34
C GLY A 213 1.60 1.27 13.60
N ALA A 214 1.54 0.73 12.37
CA ALA A 214 2.69 0.22 11.62
C ALA A 214 2.84 0.86 10.24
N ARG A 215 4.02 1.41 9.96
CA ARG A 215 4.45 1.89 8.64
C ARG A 215 5.82 1.28 8.33
N TRP A 216 5.84 0.02 7.90
CA TRP A 216 7.10 -0.67 7.61
C TRP A 216 7.53 -0.40 6.17
N ILE A 217 8.80 -0.09 5.98
CA ILE A 217 9.35 0.23 4.66
C ILE A 217 10.39 -0.81 4.31
N LEU A 218 10.25 -1.37 3.11
CA LEU A 218 11.19 -2.29 2.49
C LEU A 218 11.61 -1.75 1.12
N THR A 219 12.78 -2.14 0.67
CA THR A 219 13.22 -1.98 -0.71
C THR A 219 13.33 -3.35 -1.34
N ALA A 220 12.62 -3.57 -2.44
CA ALA A 220 12.72 -4.77 -3.27
C ALA A 220 13.63 -4.49 -4.47
N HIS A 221 14.61 -5.34 -4.73
CA HIS A 221 15.45 -5.30 -5.94
C HIS A 221 15.54 -6.70 -6.56
N ALA A 222 15.82 -6.79 -7.86
CA ALA A 222 16.08 -8.09 -8.49
C ALA A 222 17.38 -8.69 -7.95
N GLY A 223 17.31 -9.93 -7.47
CA GLY A 223 18.45 -10.78 -7.17
C GLY A 223 19.06 -11.40 -8.43
N GLY A 224 20.21 -12.06 -8.30
CA GLY A 224 20.92 -12.69 -9.43
C GLY A 224 20.14 -13.81 -10.12
N ASP A 225 19.14 -14.40 -9.44
CA ASP A 225 18.22 -15.40 -9.98
C ASP A 225 16.90 -14.81 -10.49
N GLY A 226 16.82 -13.47 -10.58
CA GLY A 226 15.64 -12.74 -11.00
C GLY A 226 14.54 -12.61 -9.94
N ARG A 227 14.68 -13.23 -8.76
CA ARG A 227 13.69 -13.11 -7.67
C ARG A 227 13.92 -11.85 -6.84
N PRO A 228 12.89 -11.30 -6.17
CA PRO A 228 13.06 -10.15 -5.31
C PRO A 228 13.96 -10.47 -4.11
N VAL A 229 14.90 -9.58 -3.84
CA VAL A 229 15.62 -9.49 -2.57
C VAL A 229 15.06 -8.28 -1.82
N LEU A 230 14.60 -8.52 -0.59
CA LEU A 230 14.03 -7.49 0.27
C LEU A 230 15.06 -7.02 1.29
N SER A 231 15.26 -5.72 1.41
CA SER A 231 16.02 -5.06 2.47
C SER A 231 15.16 -4.04 3.22
N PRO A 232 15.46 -3.72 4.48
CA PRO A 232 14.84 -2.57 5.15
C PRO A 232 15.02 -1.30 4.30
N GLY A 233 13.96 -0.50 4.16
CA GLY A 233 13.96 0.78 3.45
C GLY A 233 14.03 1.98 4.40
N GLY A 234 14.25 3.17 3.83
CA GLY A 234 14.45 4.41 4.60
C GLY A 234 13.20 5.30 4.69
N SER A 235 12.59 5.65 3.55
CA SER A 235 11.44 6.56 3.50
C SER A 235 10.53 6.26 2.30
N PRO A 236 9.19 6.45 2.38
CA PRO A 236 8.29 6.43 1.23
C PRO A 236 8.20 7.80 0.53
N ASP A 237 8.94 8.81 1.01
CA ASP A 237 8.89 10.19 0.51
C ASP A 237 9.29 10.27 -0.95
N ARG A 238 8.48 10.99 -1.74
CA ARG A 238 8.72 11.18 -3.17
C ARG A 238 10.12 11.72 -3.48
N PRO A 239 10.65 12.79 -2.82
CA PRO A 239 11.98 13.30 -3.12
C PRO A 239 13.08 12.25 -3.00
N THR A 240 12.96 11.33 -2.03
CA THR A 240 13.91 10.22 -1.85
C THR A 240 13.85 9.25 -3.03
N LEU A 241 12.66 8.99 -3.57
CA LEU A 241 12.42 7.95 -4.56
C LEU A 241 12.54 8.43 -6.02
N THR A 242 12.27 9.70 -6.30
CA THR A 242 12.33 10.24 -7.67
C THR A 242 13.63 10.95 -8.00
N ASN A 243 14.45 11.32 -7.00
CA ASN A 243 15.73 11.99 -7.23
C ASN A 243 16.92 11.03 -7.28
N THR A 244 16.69 9.72 -7.18
CA THR A 244 17.75 8.75 -7.43
C THR A 244 18.03 8.78 -8.93
N PRO A 245 19.24 9.20 -9.38
CA PRO A 245 19.59 9.15 -10.79
C PRO A 245 19.32 7.74 -11.30
N PRO A 246 18.81 7.55 -12.53
CA PRO A 246 18.75 6.21 -13.08
C PRO A 246 20.13 5.60 -12.92
N ALA A 247 20.22 4.43 -12.27
CA ALA A 247 21.47 3.70 -12.23
C ALA A 247 21.92 3.60 -13.68
N LEU A 248 23.02 4.29 -14.01
CA LEU A 248 23.62 4.15 -15.33
C LEU A 248 23.85 2.66 -15.45
N LYS A 249 23.13 2.01 -16.37
CA LYS A 249 23.46 0.64 -16.74
C LYS A 249 24.89 0.75 -17.24
N ALA A 250 25.84 0.33 -16.41
CA ALA A 250 27.19 0.09 -16.88
C ALA A 250 27.02 -1.01 -17.93
N SER A 251 26.95 -0.61 -19.20
CA SER A 251 27.21 -1.54 -20.29
C SER A 251 28.56 -2.17 -19.99
N ALA A 252 28.68 -3.49 -20.17
CA ALA A 252 29.97 -4.12 -20.15
C ALA A 252 30.90 -3.29 -21.05
N TYR A 253 32.10 -2.98 -20.55
CA TYR A 253 33.09 -2.23 -21.29
C TYR A 253 33.26 -2.87 -22.68
N ASP A 254 32.91 -2.14 -23.74
CA ASP A 254 33.01 -2.59 -25.13
C ASP A 254 34.10 -1.80 -25.84
N ALA A 255 35.28 -2.42 -25.97
CA ALA A 255 36.43 -1.81 -26.62
C ALA A 255 36.15 -1.40 -28.08
N ALA A 256 35.18 -2.04 -28.75
CA ALA A 256 34.84 -1.71 -30.13
C ALA A 256 34.15 -0.35 -30.28
N LEU A 257 33.60 0.21 -29.19
CA LEU A 257 33.00 1.54 -29.17
C LEU A 257 34.04 2.65 -28.93
N HIS A 258 35.31 2.29 -28.69
CA HIS A 258 36.40 3.23 -28.45
C HIS A 258 37.38 3.25 -29.63
N ARG A 259 38.06 4.40 -29.83
CA ARG A 259 39.11 4.50 -30.84
C ARG A 259 40.23 3.49 -30.51
N PRO A 260 40.74 2.69 -31.47
CA PRO A 260 41.74 1.66 -31.20
C PRO A 260 43.02 2.17 -30.51
N THR A 261 43.34 3.46 -30.67
CA THR A 261 44.52 4.11 -30.10
C THR A 261 44.26 4.83 -28.77
N SER A 262 43.02 4.86 -28.26
CA SER A 262 42.74 5.49 -26.96
C SER A 262 43.08 4.54 -25.81
N PHE A 263 43.42 5.12 -24.65
CA PHE A 263 43.65 4.37 -23.42
C PHE A 263 42.46 3.46 -23.07
N ALA A 264 41.24 3.97 -23.28
CA ALA A 264 40.03 3.17 -23.21
C ALA A 264 40.11 2.01 -24.19
N GLY A 265 40.24 2.24 -25.51
CA GLY A 265 40.28 1.19 -26.55
C GLY A 265 41.34 0.09 -26.37
N GLN A 266 42.37 0.31 -25.54
CA GLN A 266 43.38 -0.69 -25.14
C GLN A 266 43.02 -1.49 -23.89
N GLY A 267 41.80 -1.34 -23.36
CA GLY A 267 41.32 -2.03 -22.16
C GLY A 267 41.57 -1.30 -20.84
N GLY A 268 41.95 -0.03 -20.87
CA GLY A 268 42.06 0.80 -19.68
C GLY A 268 40.68 1.23 -19.18
N CYS A 269 40.39 0.99 -17.89
CA CYS A 269 39.25 1.58 -17.18
C CYS A 269 39.60 2.96 -16.62
#